data_AF-A0A2G2R106-F1
#
_entry.id   AF-A0A2G2R106-F1
#
_cell.length_a   1.000
_cell.length_b   1.000
_cell.length_c   1.000
_cell.angle_alpha   90.00
_cell.angle_beta   90.00
_cell.angle_gamma   90.00
#
_symmetry.space_group_name_H-M   'P 1'
#
loop_
_entity.id
_entity.type
_entity.pdbx_description
1 polymer ?
#
loop_
_entity_poly.entity_id
_entity_poly.type
_entity_poly.pdbx_seq_one_letter_code
_entity_poly.pdbx_strand_id
1 'polypeptide(L)'
;MSKSYSPTPSKTCPAVLDDETLLAIGEIITKFAEIENLINLYISGLAQLSESRTGVLLGRMSISGKIEKAGYLASMTGKMITEIHSNLFNSDFGDMLRCRNVMAHGHFLGKTEDGSFAFRTNQTLNPSDGEASYVVASYPKSEIIRTAKVLGEYIEHTIKLLNLQTSLDKQSLPFLKAHPKGRRQRKKSAKPNPPPHS
;
A
#
# COMPACT_ATOMS: atom_id res chain seq x y z
N MET A 1 6.44 3.99 -20.67
CA MET A 1 7.67 3.16 -20.77
C MET A 1 7.37 1.88 -21.53
N SER A 2 8.20 1.46 -22.48
CA SER A 2 7.99 0.23 -23.26
C SER A 2 8.45 -0.99 -22.46
N LYS A 3 7.52 -1.88 -22.09
CA LYS A 3 7.85 -3.16 -21.45
C LYS A 3 7.75 -4.29 -22.47
N SER A 4 8.77 -5.14 -22.55
CA SER A 4 8.71 -6.40 -23.27
C SER A 4 8.16 -7.48 -22.36
N TYR A 5 6.92 -7.90 -22.60
CA TYR A 5 6.44 -9.17 -22.09
C TYR A 5 7.06 -10.26 -22.97
N SER A 6 8.12 -10.92 -22.49
CA SER A 6 8.67 -12.09 -23.18
C SER A 6 7.92 -13.34 -22.73
N PRO A 7 7.20 -14.03 -23.62
CA PRO A 7 6.65 -15.37 -23.32
C PRO A 7 7.77 -16.42 -23.25
N THR A 8 8.98 -16.09 -23.70
CA THR A 8 10.15 -16.96 -23.65
C THR A 8 10.69 -17.01 -22.22
N PRO A 9 10.91 -18.21 -21.64
CA PRO A 9 11.50 -18.35 -20.31
C PRO A 9 12.91 -17.75 -20.30
N SER A 10 13.05 -16.59 -19.66
CA SER A 10 14.36 -15.98 -19.40
C SER A 10 15.11 -16.85 -18.40
N LYS A 11 16.36 -17.22 -18.71
CA LYS A 11 17.22 -17.86 -17.70
C LYS A 11 17.46 -16.87 -16.58
N THR A 12 17.15 -17.26 -15.35
CA THR A 12 17.52 -16.50 -14.16
C THR A 12 18.75 -17.13 -13.53
N CYS A 13 19.68 -16.29 -13.10
CA CYS A 13 20.80 -16.69 -12.27
C CYS A 13 20.44 -16.44 -10.81
N PRO A 14 20.74 -17.37 -9.89
CA PRO A 14 20.61 -17.13 -8.46
C PRO A 14 21.35 -15.85 -8.07
N ALA A 15 20.67 -14.97 -7.36
CA ALA A 15 21.22 -13.73 -6.86
C ALA A 15 20.62 -13.43 -5.49
N VAL A 16 21.27 -12.54 -4.74
CA VAL A 16 20.76 -12.01 -3.49
C VAL A 16 20.50 -10.52 -3.69
N LEU A 17 19.41 -10.01 -3.10
CA LEU A 17 19.14 -8.58 -3.06
C LEU A 17 20.09 -7.94 -2.04
N ASP A 18 20.80 -6.89 -2.46
CA ASP A 18 21.63 -6.12 -1.55
C ASP A 18 20.78 -5.22 -0.63
N ASP A 19 21.38 -4.77 0.47
CA ASP A 19 20.70 -3.97 1.51
C ASP A 19 20.09 -2.68 0.94
N GLU A 20 20.77 -2.05 -0.01
CA GLU A 20 20.26 -0.84 -0.69
C GLU A 20 18.97 -1.13 -1.46
N THR A 21 18.91 -2.24 -2.19
CA THR A 21 17.71 -2.65 -2.93
C THR A 21 16.59 -3.04 -1.98
N LEU A 22 16.89 -3.76 -0.89
CA LEU A 22 15.92 -4.11 0.14
C LEU A 22 15.34 -2.87 0.82
N LEU A 23 16.18 -1.88 1.13
CA LEU A 23 15.76 -0.60 1.69
C LEU A 23 14.82 0.13 0.72
N ALA A 24 15.18 0.24 -0.55
CA ALA A 24 14.34 0.87 -1.57
C ALA A 24 12.98 0.16 -1.72
N ILE A 25 12.95 -1.17 -1.68
CA ILE A 25 11.70 -1.95 -1.66
C ILE A 25 10.85 -1.61 -0.44
N GLY A 26 11.46 -1.59 0.75
CA GLY A 26 10.78 -1.23 2.00
C GLY A 26 10.18 0.19 1.95
N GLU A 27 10.91 1.14 1.38
CA GLU A 27 10.41 2.50 1.16
C GLU A 27 9.22 2.54 0.20
N ILE A 28 9.28 1.82 -0.93
CA ILE A 28 8.16 1.74 -1.89
C ILE A 28 6.90 1.24 -1.17
N ILE A 29 7.01 0.15 -0.42
CA ILE A 29 5.87 -0.46 0.28
C ILE A 29 5.29 0.51 1.32
N THR A 30 6.16 1.16 2.10
CA THR A 30 5.74 2.10 3.15
C THR A 30 5.09 3.36 2.57
N LYS A 31 5.68 3.95 1.54
CA LYS A 31 5.14 5.13 0.84
C LYS A 31 3.79 4.85 0.20
N PHE A 32 3.57 3.63 -0.32
CA PHE A 32 2.25 3.26 -0.84
C PHE A 32 1.18 3.11 0.25
N ALA A 33 1.53 2.75 1.49
CA ALA A 33 0.58 2.77 2.60
C ALA A 33 0.17 4.21 2.95
N GLU A 34 1.10 5.16 2.88
CA GLU A 34 0.81 6.58 3.05
C GLU A 34 -0.07 7.13 1.92
N ILE A 35 0.26 6.83 0.65
CA ILE A 35 -0.57 7.18 -0.51
C ILE A 35 -1.98 6.60 -0.36
N GLU A 36 -2.12 5.37 0.13
CA GLU A 36 -3.43 4.78 0.38
C GLU A 36 -4.24 5.57 1.42
N ASN A 37 -3.59 6.07 2.47
CA ASN A 37 -4.23 6.98 3.44
C ASN A 37 -4.66 8.30 2.75
N LEU A 38 -3.81 8.90 1.93
CA LEU A 38 -4.14 10.12 1.18
C LEU A 38 -5.33 9.92 0.24
N ILE A 39 -5.43 8.75 -0.43
CA ILE A 39 -6.59 8.41 -1.26
C ILE A 39 -7.86 8.32 -0.41
N ASN A 40 -7.80 7.72 0.79
CA ASN A 40 -8.96 7.64 1.68
C ASN A 40 -9.40 9.06 2.15
N LEU A 41 -8.44 9.94 2.46
CA LEU A 41 -8.71 11.33 2.82
C LEU A 41 -9.35 12.09 1.67
N TYR A 42 -8.83 11.90 0.46
CA TYR A 42 -9.37 12.50 -0.74
C TYR A 42 -10.81 12.07 -1.00
N ILE A 43 -11.10 10.75 -0.93
CA ILE A 43 -12.46 10.21 -1.05
C ILE A 43 -13.38 10.79 0.02
N SER A 44 -12.89 10.91 1.27
CA SER A 44 -13.66 11.49 2.38
C SER A 44 -14.06 12.94 2.08
N GLY A 45 -13.12 13.73 1.54
CA GLY A 45 -13.37 15.11 1.12
C GLY A 45 -14.39 15.21 0.00
N LEU A 46 -14.25 14.38 -1.05
CA LEU A 46 -15.19 14.37 -2.18
C LEU A 46 -16.60 13.93 -1.76
N ALA A 47 -16.70 12.89 -0.92
CA ALA A 47 -17.97 12.35 -0.46
C ALA A 47 -18.61 13.16 0.69
N GLN A 48 -17.90 14.15 1.24
CA GLN A 48 -18.28 14.90 2.44
C GLN A 48 -18.59 13.97 3.63
N LEU A 49 -17.79 12.92 3.78
CA LEU A 49 -17.91 11.94 4.85
C LEU A 49 -16.77 12.09 5.86
N SER A 50 -17.02 11.68 7.10
CA SER A 50 -15.94 11.52 8.07
C SER A 50 -15.01 10.39 7.65
N GLU A 51 -13.73 10.51 7.98
CA GLU A 51 -12.71 9.48 7.67
C GLU A 51 -13.10 8.10 8.19
N SER A 52 -13.73 8.04 9.36
CA SER A 52 -14.25 6.80 9.95
C SER A 52 -15.34 6.14 9.09
N ARG A 53 -16.28 6.93 8.54
CA ARG A 53 -17.35 6.42 7.67
C ARG A 53 -16.77 5.95 6.34
N THR A 54 -15.85 6.73 5.77
CA THR A 54 -15.13 6.35 4.56
C THR A 54 -14.36 5.05 4.76
N GLY A 55 -13.64 4.89 5.87
CA GLY A 55 -12.91 3.67 6.19
C GLY A 55 -13.81 2.44 6.28
N VAL A 56 -15.01 2.56 6.88
CA VAL A 56 -16.00 1.48 6.93
C VAL A 56 -16.55 1.14 5.55
N LEU A 57 -16.88 2.15 4.74
CA LEU A 57 -17.45 1.94 3.40
C LEU A 57 -16.46 1.35 2.40
N LEU A 58 -15.20 1.80 2.44
CA LEU A 58 -14.15 1.30 1.55
C LEU A 58 -13.62 -0.07 2.00
N GLY A 59 -13.60 -0.35 3.30
CA GLY A 59 -13.13 -1.62 3.85
C GLY A 59 -11.74 -2.02 3.34
N ARG A 60 -11.62 -3.27 2.84
CA ARG A 60 -10.38 -3.85 2.30
C ARG A 60 -10.22 -3.67 0.78
N MET A 61 -10.85 -2.66 0.20
CA MET A 61 -10.76 -2.39 -1.22
C MET A 61 -9.32 -2.13 -1.65
N SER A 62 -8.95 -2.62 -2.84
CA SER A 62 -7.62 -2.39 -3.41
C SER A 62 -7.40 -0.90 -3.74
N ILE A 63 -6.15 -0.47 -3.81
CA ILE A 63 -5.77 0.89 -4.20
C ILE A 63 -6.41 1.26 -5.56
N SER A 64 -6.35 0.37 -6.55
CA SER A 64 -6.98 0.60 -7.85
C SER A 64 -8.50 0.81 -7.74
N GLY A 65 -9.19 0.01 -6.92
CA GLY A 65 -10.63 0.19 -6.69
C GLY A 65 -10.94 1.52 -6.00
N LYS A 66 -10.12 1.94 -5.02
CA LYS A 66 -10.27 3.24 -4.36
C LYS A 66 -10.07 4.39 -5.34
N ILE A 67 -9.08 4.31 -6.23
CA ILE A 67 -8.84 5.32 -7.28
C ILE A 67 -10.04 5.40 -8.22
N GLU A 68 -10.59 4.27 -8.67
CA GLU A 68 -11.79 4.25 -9.51
C GLU A 68 -12.98 4.95 -8.83
N LYS A 69 -13.22 4.68 -7.54
CA LYS A 69 -14.28 5.36 -6.77
C LYS A 69 -14.01 6.85 -6.59
N ALA A 70 -12.76 7.23 -6.33
CA ALA A 70 -12.37 8.64 -6.26
C ALA A 70 -12.60 9.34 -7.61
N GLY A 71 -12.32 8.68 -8.74
CA GLY A 71 -12.54 9.22 -10.08
C GLY A 71 -14.03 9.44 -10.38
N TYR A 72 -14.88 8.48 -9.99
CA TYR A 72 -16.33 8.65 -10.08
C TYR A 72 -16.81 9.85 -9.25
N LEU A 73 -16.40 9.96 -7.98
CA LEU A 73 -16.77 11.09 -7.12
C LEU A 73 -16.23 12.44 -7.63
N ALA A 74 -15.02 12.46 -8.17
CA ALA A 74 -14.42 13.64 -8.79
C ALA A 74 -15.26 14.13 -9.99
N SER A 75 -15.72 13.19 -10.83
CA SER A 75 -16.59 13.48 -11.98
C SER A 75 -17.93 14.11 -11.58
N MET A 76 -18.46 13.75 -10.41
CA MET A 76 -19.68 14.33 -9.87
C MET A 76 -19.46 15.72 -9.24
N THR A 77 -18.24 16.01 -8.78
CA THR A 77 -17.91 17.28 -8.11
C THR A 77 -17.64 18.40 -9.12
N GLY A 78 -16.95 18.08 -10.21
CA GLY A 78 -16.75 19.03 -11.31
C GLY A 78 -15.52 18.76 -12.18
N LYS A 79 -15.45 19.45 -13.31
CA LYS A 79 -14.42 19.26 -14.35
C LYS A 79 -13.00 19.50 -13.80
N MET A 80 -12.78 20.57 -13.05
CA MET A 80 -11.47 20.88 -12.46
C MET A 80 -10.97 19.75 -11.54
N ILE A 81 -11.85 19.20 -10.70
CA ILE A 81 -11.49 18.12 -9.78
C ILE A 81 -11.22 16.82 -10.55
N THR A 82 -11.95 16.59 -11.63
CA THR A 82 -11.70 15.46 -12.54
C THR A 82 -10.33 15.55 -13.20
N GLU A 83 -9.94 16.73 -13.69
CA GLU A 83 -8.61 16.96 -14.27
C GLU A 83 -7.50 16.75 -13.23
N ILE A 84 -7.68 17.24 -12.00
CA ILE A 84 -6.76 16.98 -10.89
C ILE A 84 -6.62 15.47 -10.62
N HIS A 85 -7.74 14.74 -10.58
CA HIS A 85 -7.74 13.29 -10.39
C HIS A 85 -6.94 12.57 -11.49
N SER A 86 -7.24 12.89 -12.76
CA SER A 86 -6.57 12.27 -13.90
C SER A 86 -5.07 12.57 -13.95
N ASN A 87 -4.67 13.78 -13.53
CA ASN A 87 -3.26 14.16 -13.46
C ASN A 87 -2.50 13.45 -12.35
N LEU A 88 -3.13 13.24 -11.18
CA LEU A 88 -2.53 12.50 -10.08
C LEU A 88 -2.39 11.00 -10.42
N PHE A 89 -3.50 10.35 -10.79
CA PHE A 89 -3.56 8.91 -10.99
C PHE A 89 -3.38 8.52 -12.46
N ASN A 90 -2.31 9.04 -13.06
CA ASN A 90 -1.98 8.83 -14.47
C ASN A 90 -1.24 7.49 -14.70
N SER A 91 -0.75 7.29 -15.93
CA SER A 91 0.00 6.09 -16.32
C SER A 91 1.24 5.84 -15.46
N ASP A 92 1.94 6.89 -15.06
CA ASP A 92 3.18 6.80 -14.29
C ASP A 92 2.88 6.33 -12.87
N PHE A 93 1.79 6.82 -12.26
CA PHE A 93 1.28 6.27 -11.01
C PHE A 93 0.93 4.79 -11.16
N GLY A 94 0.28 4.41 -12.26
CA GLY A 94 -0.02 3.02 -12.59
C GLY A 94 1.23 2.14 -12.68
N ASP A 95 2.32 2.64 -13.25
CA ASP A 95 3.61 1.95 -13.30
C ASP A 95 4.24 1.78 -11.91
N MET A 96 4.21 2.82 -11.08
CA MET A 96 4.69 2.74 -9.69
C MET A 96 3.88 1.73 -8.87
N LEU A 97 2.55 1.70 -9.03
CA LEU A 97 1.68 0.74 -8.35
C LEU A 97 1.96 -0.70 -8.79
N ARG A 98 2.20 -0.92 -10.08
CA ARG A 98 2.64 -2.22 -10.60
C ARG A 98 3.98 -2.63 -9.99
N CYS A 99 4.95 -1.73 -9.95
CA CYS A 99 6.24 -1.98 -9.30
C CYS A 99 6.02 -2.40 -7.84
N ARG A 100 5.24 -1.64 -7.06
CA ARG A 100 4.91 -1.99 -5.67
C ARG A 100 4.27 -3.36 -5.54
N ASN A 101 3.29 -3.70 -6.39
CA ASN A 101 2.63 -5.01 -6.32
C ASN A 101 3.60 -6.16 -6.57
N VAL A 102 4.54 -5.99 -7.51
CA VAL A 102 5.59 -6.97 -7.76
C VAL A 102 6.53 -7.09 -6.56
N MET A 103 6.99 -5.98 -5.98
CA MET A 103 7.91 -6.02 -4.85
C MET A 103 7.27 -6.56 -3.56
N ALA A 104 5.99 -6.25 -3.32
CA ALA A 104 5.29 -6.66 -2.10
C ALA A 104 4.81 -8.12 -2.14
N HIS A 105 4.41 -8.62 -3.32
CA HIS A 105 3.73 -9.91 -3.44
C HIS A 105 4.43 -10.90 -4.36
N GLY A 106 5.43 -10.46 -5.11
CA GLY A 106 6.17 -11.30 -6.04
C GLY A 106 7.17 -12.21 -5.33
N HIS A 107 7.43 -13.36 -5.94
CA HIS A 107 8.49 -14.27 -5.51
C HIS A 107 9.77 -13.96 -6.28
N PHE A 108 10.84 -13.58 -5.56
CA PHE A 108 12.12 -13.25 -6.17
C PHE A 108 12.77 -14.50 -6.79
N LEU A 109 13.19 -14.40 -8.06
CA LEU A 109 13.75 -15.51 -8.84
C LEU A 109 15.26 -15.39 -9.10
N GLY A 110 15.87 -14.26 -8.75
CA GLY A 110 17.26 -13.93 -9.07
C GLY A 110 17.37 -12.79 -10.09
N LYS A 111 18.43 -12.83 -10.91
CA LYS A 111 18.68 -11.85 -11.96
C LYS A 111 18.51 -12.45 -13.35
N THR A 112 17.98 -11.68 -14.29
CA THR A 112 18.00 -11.99 -15.72
C THR A 112 19.39 -11.70 -16.32
N GLU A 113 19.62 -12.16 -17.55
CA GLU A 113 20.89 -12.00 -18.27
C GLU A 113 21.30 -10.52 -18.46
N ASP A 114 20.34 -9.60 -18.52
CA ASP A 114 20.54 -8.15 -18.58
C ASP A 114 20.87 -7.50 -17.21
N GLY A 115 20.91 -8.30 -16.14
CA GLY A 115 21.18 -7.85 -14.77
C GLY A 115 19.95 -7.30 -14.02
N SER A 116 18.76 -7.33 -14.62
CA SER A 116 17.51 -6.93 -13.95
C SER A 116 17.08 -7.96 -12.90
N PHE A 117 16.43 -7.51 -11.83
CA PHE A 117 15.87 -8.39 -10.81
C PHE A 117 14.53 -8.96 -11.28
N ALA A 118 14.40 -10.29 -11.27
CA ALA A 118 13.21 -10.98 -11.74
C ALA A 118 12.31 -11.42 -10.58
N PHE A 119 11.02 -11.18 -10.74
CA PHE A 119 10.00 -11.53 -9.75
C PHE A 119 8.84 -12.26 -10.42
N ARG A 120 8.51 -13.45 -9.93
CA ARG A 120 7.28 -14.14 -10.32
C ARG A 120 6.09 -13.49 -9.64
N THR A 121 5.12 -13.02 -10.41
CA THR A 121 3.87 -12.47 -9.88
C THR A 121 2.84 -13.57 -9.67
N ASN A 122 1.79 -13.29 -8.90
CA ASN A 122 0.66 -14.21 -8.72
C ASN A 122 -0.29 -14.25 -9.93
N GLN A 123 -0.01 -13.46 -10.97
CA GLN A 123 -0.80 -13.47 -12.20
C GLN A 123 -0.40 -14.68 -13.04
N THR A 124 -1.38 -15.52 -13.35
CA THR A 124 -1.26 -16.58 -14.34
C THR A 124 -1.86 -16.12 -15.66
N LEU A 125 -1.16 -16.37 -16.75
CA LEU A 125 -1.75 -16.40 -18.07
C LEU A 125 -2.17 -17.85 -18.30
N ASN A 126 -3.43 -18.06 -18.69
CA ASN A 126 -3.88 -19.36 -19.20
C ASN A 126 -3.47 -19.40 -20.68
N PRO A 127 -2.38 -20.09 -21.06
CA PRO A 127 -2.14 -20.46 -22.43
C PRO A 127 -3.19 -21.52 -22.80
N SER A 128 -3.51 -21.58 -24.08
CA SER A 128 -4.63 -22.34 -24.63
C SER A 128 -4.56 -23.87 -24.46
N ASP A 129 -3.54 -24.43 -23.79
CA ASP A 129 -3.21 -25.86 -23.81
C ASP A 129 -2.99 -26.51 -22.42
N GLY A 130 -3.62 -25.99 -21.36
CA GLY A 130 -3.66 -26.69 -20.05
C GLY A 130 -2.40 -26.56 -19.18
N GLU A 131 -1.39 -25.80 -19.61
CA GLU A 131 -0.23 -25.45 -18.77
C GLU A 131 -0.44 -24.08 -18.12
N ALA A 132 -0.06 -23.88 -16.86
CA ALA A 132 -0.12 -22.54 -16.24
C ALA A 132 1.17 -21.77 -16.52
N SER A 133 1.08 -20.62 -17.21
CA SER A 133 2.22 -19.70 -17.38
C SER A 133 2.17 -18.60 -16.33
N TYR A 134 3.24 -18.46 -15.55
CA TYR A 134 3.35 -17.38 -14.57
C TYR A 134 3.94 -16.12 -15.22
N VAL A 135 3.36 -14.97 -14.90
CA VAL A 135 3.92 -13.68 -15.34
C VAL A 135 5.13 -13.35 -14.49
N VAL A 136 6.29 -13.21 -15.14
CA VAL A 136 7.53 -12.71 -14.54
C VAL A 136 7.68 -11.23 -14.89
N ALA A 137 7.93 -10.41 -13.88
CA ALA A 137 8.25 -9.00 -14.04
C ALA A 137 9.71 -8.76 -13.66
N SER A 138 10.44 -8.05 -14.51
CA SER A 138 11.85 -7.72 -14.28
C SER A 138 12.02 -6.21 -14.08
N TYR A 139 12.84 -5.83 -13.10
CA TYR A 139 13.15 -4.43 -12.80
C TYR A 139 14.66 -4.23 -12.63
N PRO A 140 15.28 -3.30 -13.35
CA PRO A 140 16.64 -2.85 -13.04
C PRO A 140 16.72 -2.28 -11.62
N LYS A 141 17.85 -2.50 -10.94
CA LYS A 141 18.10 -1.92 -9.60
C LYS A 141 17.86 -0.41 -9.57
N SER A 142 18.34 0.29 -10.59
CA SER A 142 18.18 1.75 -10.72
C SER A 142 16.72 2.19 -10.80
N GLU A 143 15.84 1.38 -11.40
CA GLU A 143 14.41 1.70 -11.49
C GLU A 143 13.71 1.54 -10.15
N ILE A 144 14.06 0.53 -9.35
CA ILE A 144 13.53 0.33 -8.00
C ILE A 144 13.90 1.53 -7.12
N ILE A 145 15.18 1.91 -7.11
CA ILE A 145 15.68 3.07 -6.34
C ILE A 145 15.01 4.37 -6.81
N ARG A 146 14.93 4.58 -8.13
CA ARG A 146 14.25 5.77 -8.69
C ARG A 146 12.79 5.83 -8.26
N THR A 147 12.09 4.70 -8.30
CA THR A 147 10.68 4.63 -7.89
C THR A 147 10.51 4.99 -6.42
N ALA A 148 11.37 4.47 -5.54
CA ALA A 148 11.36 4.84 -4.12
C ALA A 148 11.50 6.35 -3.92
N LYS A 149 12.42 7.00 -4.65
CA LYS A 149 12.61 8.45 -4.59
C LYS A 149 11.39 9.23 -5.10
N VAL A 150 10.92 8.91 -6.31
CA VAL A 150 9.79 9.60 -6.96
C VAL A 150 8.51 9.51 -6.11
N LEU A 151 8.29 8.40 -5.42
CA LEU A 151 7.14 8.26 -4.52
C LEU A 151 7.14 9.28 -3.37
N GLY A 152 8.32 9.68 -2.86
CA GLY A 152 8.41 10.73 -1.84
C GLY A 152 7.94 12.08 -2.38
N GLU A 153 8.43 12.45 -3.56
CA GLU A 153 8.03 13.68 -4.25
C GLU A 153 6.52 13.66 -4.61
N TYR A 154 6.00 12.49 -5.00
CA TYR A 154 4.60 12.28 -5.32
C TYR A 154 3.67 12.51 -4.11
N ILE A 155 4.07 12.04 -2.92
CA ILE A 155 3.31 12.25 -1.67
C ILE A 155 3.20 13.75 -1.37
N GLU A 156 4.33 14.47 -1.38
CA GLU A 156 4.34 15.91 -1.13
C GLU A 156 3.49 16.68 -2.14
N HIS A 157 3.58 16.32 -3.42
CA HIS A 157 2.78 16.92 -4.47
C HIS A 157 1.28 16.66 -4.27
N THR A 158 0.91 15.43 -3.91
CA THR A 158 -0.48 15.04 -3.66
C THR A 158 -1.08 15.81 -2.48
N ILE A 159 -0.34 15.94 -1.37
CA ILE A 159 -0.79 16.68 -0.19
C ILE A 159 -1.08 18.14 -0.55
N LYS A 160 -0.18 18.79 -1.31
CA LYS A 160 -0.33 20.19 -1.74
C LYS A 160 -1.50 20.35 -2.70
N LEU A 161 -1.57 19.51 -3.74
CA LEU A 161 -2.57 19.65 -4.80
C LEU A 161 -4.00 19.42 -4.29
N LEU A 162 -4.17 18.50 -3.34
CA LEU A 162 -5.46 18.17 -2.73
C LEU A 162 -5.73 18.96 -1.44
N ASN A 163 -4.82 19.85 -1.03
CA ASN A 163 -4.90 20.63 0.21
C ASN A 163 -5.19 19.77 1.46
N LEU A 164 -4.52 18.62 1.59
CA LEU A 164 -4.80 17.62 2.63
C LEU A 164 -4.10 17.92 3.97
N GLN A 165 -3.26 18.95 4.04
CA GLN A 165 -2.45 19.24 5.23
C GLN A 165 -3.31 19.37 6.50
N THR A 166 -4.43 20.09 6.42
CA THR A 166 -5.33 20.27 7.57
C THR A 166 -5.95 18.96 8.06
N SER A 167 -6.20 18.00 7.17
CA SER A 167 -6.72 16.68 7.55
C SER A 167 -5.64 15.83 8.21
N LEU A 168 -4.41 15.87 7.68
CA LEU A 168 -3.26 15.18 8.27
C LEU A 168 -2.91 15.72 9.66
N ASP A 169 -2.93 17.03 9.86
CA ASP A 169 -2.67 17.65 11.15
C ASP A 169 -3.71 17.22 12.20
N LYS A 170 -4.97 17.02 11.80
CA LYS A 170 -6.03 16.51 12.68
C LYS A 170 -5.84 15.04 13.09
N GLN A 171 -5.20 14.22 12.26
CA GLN A 171 -4.85 12.83 12.62
C GLN A 171 -3.75 12.78 13.70
N SER A 172 -2.95 13.84 13.84
CA SER A 172 -1.72 13.80 14.63
C SER A 172 -1.89 13.78 16.17
N LEU A 173 -3.10 13.89 16.75
CA LEU A 173 -3.32 13.80 18.21
C LEU A 173 -4.71 13.25 18.59
N PRO A 174 -4.87 12.51 19.71
CA PRO A 174 -4.01 12.48 20.90
C PRO A 174 -3.29 11.14 21.13
N PHE A 175 -2.11 11.21 21.78
CA PHE A 175 -1.51 10.10 22.53
C PHE A 175 -2.63 9.25 23.15
N LEU A 176 -2.62 7.93 22.88
CA LEU A 176 -3.47 6.97 23.59
C LEU A 176 -3.29 7.23 25.09
N LYS A 177 -4.23 7.94 25.72
CA LYS A 177 -4.24 8.07 27.17
C LYS A 177 -4.32 6.65 27.68
N ALA A 178 -3.31 6.24 28.45
CA ALA A 178 -3.28 4.91 29.03
C ALA A 178 -4.65 4.64 29.65
N HIS A 179 -5.33 3.59 29.16
CA HIS A 179 -6.62 3.20 29.69
C HIS A 179 -6.46 3.08 31.21
N PRO A 180 -7.28 3.75 32.04
CA PRO A 180 -7.14 3.67 33.48
C PRO A 180 -7.16 2.19 33.86
N LYS A 181 -6.05 1.68 34.39
CA LYS A 181 -5.96 0.30 34.85
C LYS A 181 -7.06 0.14 35.89
N GLY A 182 -8.07 -0.67 35.57
CA GLY A 182 -9.16 -0.97 36.50
C GLY A 182 -8.56 -1.28 37.86
N ARG A 183 -8.91 -0.48 38.87
CA ARG A 183 -8.40 -0.60 40.23
C ARG A 183 -8.71 -2.01 40.70
N ARG A 184 -7.71 -2.90 40.68
CA ARG A 184 -7.83 -4.31 41.07
C ARG A 184 -8.33 -4.30 42.51
N GLN A 185 -9.63 -4.50 42.72
CA GLN A 185 -10.18 -4.66 44.06
C GLN A 185 -9.49 -5.90 44.63
N ARG A 186 -8.58 -5.68 45.59
CA ARG A 186 -8.06 -6.75 46.43
C ARG A 186 -9.27 -7.41 47.06
N LYS A 187 -9.67 -8.58 46.55
CA LYS A 187 -10.57 -9.49 47.27
C LYS A 187 -9.92 -9.70 48.63
N LYS A 188 -10.55 -9.18 49.70
CA LYS A 188 -10.22 -9.56 51.07
C LYS A 188 -10.33 -11.07 51.12
N SER A 189 -9.21 -11.76 51.28
CA SER A 189 -9.16 -13.18 51.57
C SER A 189 -10.09 -13.47 52.75
N ALA A 190 -11.11 -14.29 52.50
CA ALA A 190 -11.98 -14.81 53.54
C ALA A 190 -11.11 -15.51 54.59
N LYS A 191 -11.32 -15.19 55.86
CA LYS A 191 -10.67 -15.92 56.96
C LYS A 191 -11.09 -17.39 56.87
N PRO A 192 -10.17 -18.35 57.03
CA PRO A 192 -10.54 -19.75 57.15
C PRO A 192 -11.39 -19.95 58.40
N ASN A 193 -12.50 -20.67 58.25
CA ASN A 193 -13.32 -21.10 59.39
C ASN A 193 -12.47 -22.02 60.30
N PRO A 194 -12.57 -21.89 61.64
CA PRO A 194 -11.93 -22.82 62.54
C PRO A 194 -12.57 -24.22 62.41
N PRO A 195 -11.81 -25.29 62.67
CA PRO A 195 -12.32 -26.65 62.60
C PRO A 195 -13.37 -26.88 63.70
N PRO A 196 -14.36 -27.75 63.46
CA PRO A 196 -15.32 -28.12 64.50
C PRO A 196 -14.60 -28.90 65.61
N HIS A 197 -14.80 -28.45 66.86
CA HIS A 197 -14.47 -29.23 68.04
C HIS A 197 -15.47 -30.39 68.19
N SER A 198 -14.95 -31.54 68.59
CA SER A 198 -15.65 -32.78 68.94
C SER A 198 -16.75 -32.59 69.99
#